data_AF-A0A0K8Q5G5-F1
#
_entry.id   AF-A0A0K8Q5G5-F1
#
_cell.length_a   1.000
_cell.length_b   1.000
_cell.length_c   1.000
_cell.angle_alpha   90.00
_cell.angle_beta   90.00
_cell.angle_gamma   90.00
#
_symmetry.space_group_name_H-M   'P 1'
#
loop_
_entity.id
_entity.type
_entity.pdbx_description
1 polymer ?
#
loop_
_entity_poly.entity_id
_entity_poly.type
_entity_poly.pdbx_seq_one_letter_code
_entity_poly.pdbx_strand_id
1 'polypeptide(L)' 'PRLAATLGLTRQWLHARQLSFDHPRTGERVTVTSEYPQDLKYALEVLESGNA' A
#
# COMPACT_ATOMS: atom_id res chain seq x y z
N PRO A 1 17.93 10.50 -3.18
CA PRO A 1 17.30 9.47 -4.04
C PRO A 1 18.02 8.10 -4.13
N ARG A 2 18.89 7.69 -3.18
CA ARG A 2 19.48 6.34 -3.21
C ARG A 2 18.54 5.27 -2.65
N LEU A 3 17.95 5.53 -1.48
CA LEU A 3 17.09 4.56 -0.81
C LEU A 3 15.88 4.15 -1.65
N ALA A 4 15.18 5.09 -2.29
CA ALA A 4 14.05 4.77 -3.17
C ALA A 4 14.45 3.87 -4.36
N ALA A 5 15.65 4.07 -4.92
CA ALA A 5 16.18 3.22 -5.98
C ALA A 5 16.56 1.83 -5.47
N THR A 6 17.18 1.73 -4.28
CA THR A 6 17.48 0.44 -3.63
C THR A 6 16.21 -0.37 -3.35
N LEU A 7 15.14 0.31 -2.96
CA LEU A 7 13.82 -0.30 -2.71
C LEU A 7 13.02 -0.59 -3.98
N GLY A 8 13.53 -0.26 -5.17
CA GLY A 8 12.83 -0.48 -6.44
C GLY A 8 11.60 0.41 -6.66
N LEU A 9 11.49 1.54 -5.96
CA LEU A 9 10.33 2.43 -6.06
C LEU A 9 10.42 3.33 -7.30
N THR A 10 9.48 3.13 -8.22
CA THR A 10 9.35 3.92 -9.46
C THR A 10 8.34 5.06 -9.35
N ARG A 11 7.60 5.11 -8.23
CA ARG A 11 6.56 6.10 -7.93
C ARG A 11 6.55 6.45 -6.44
N GLN A 12 5.69 7.38 -6.05
CA GLN A 12 5.52 7.77 -4.65
C GLN A 12 5.07 6.58 -3.78
N TRP A 13 5.56 6.54 -2.54
CA TRP A 13 5.11 5.62 -1.49
C TRP A 13 3.72 6.01 -0.99
N LEU A 14 2.69 5.79 -1.80
CA LEU A 14 1.31 6.12 -1.48
C LEU A 14 0.37 5.06 -2.06
N HIS A 15 -0.50 4.52 -1.20
CA HIS A 15 -1.54 3.56 -1.59
C HIS A 15 -2.71 3.59 -0.59
N ALA A 16 -3.94 3.72 -1.11
CA ALA A 16 -5.15 3.67 -0.31
C ALA A 16 -5.54 2.21 -0.03
N ARG A 17 -4.97 1.64 1.05
CA ARG A 17 -5.17 0.22 1.42
C ARG A 17 -6.61 -0.10 1.85
N GLN A 18 -7.33 0.86 2.41
CA GLN A 18 -8.68 0.63 2.90
C GLN A 18 -9.54 1.86 2.68
N LEU A 19 -10.79 1.63 2.29
CA LEU A 19 -11.84 2.64 2.22
C LEU A 19 -13.08 2.14 2.96
N SER A 20 -13.66 2.98 3.79
CA SER A 20 -14.90 2.69 4.51
C SER A 20 -15.90 3.83 4.31
N PHE A 21 -17.15 3.48 4.03
CA PHE A 21 -18.24 4.42 3.80
C PHE A 21 -19.58 3.74 4.05
N ASP A 22 -20.65 4.52 4.21
CA ASP A 22 -22.01 3.99 4.35
C ASP A 22 -22.57 3.66 2.96
N HIS A 23 -23.09 2.45 2.80
CA HIS A 23 -23.61 1.98 1.52
C HIS A 23 -24.81 2.83 1.09
N PRO A 24 -24.81 3.39 -0.14
CA PRO A 24 -25.75 4.44 -0.53
C PRO A 24 -27.22 4.00 -0.57
N ARG A 25 -27.49 2.68 -0.65
CA ARG A 25 -28.84 2.12 -0.67
C ARG A 25 -29.30 1.56 0.68
N THR A 26 -28.37 1.02 1.49
CA THR A 26 -28.72 0.27 2.72
C THR A 26 -28.34 1.02 3.98
N GLY A 27 -27.47 2.04 3.92
CA GLY A 27 -26.94 2.76 5.07
C GLY A 27 -25.97 1.95 5.93
N GLU A 28 -25.73 0.68 5.59
CA GLU A 28 -24.79 -0.18 6.31
C GLU A 28 -23.35 0.27 6.07
N ARG A 29 -22.51 0.18 7.09
CA ARG A 29 -21.08 0.44 6.97
C ARG A 29 -20.43 -0.64 6.10
N VAL A 30 -19.84 -0.24 4.98
CA VAL A 30 -19.05 -1.11 4.12
C VAL A 30 -17.59 -0.73 4.23
N THR A 31 -16.72 -1.74 4.24
CA THR A 31 -15.27 -1.59 4.18
C THR A 31 -14.74 -2.43 3.04
N VAL A 32 -13.94 -1.82 2.19
CA VAL A 32 -13.21 -2.50 1.11
C VAL A 32 -11.72 -2.40 1.37
N THR A 33 -11.00 -3.48 1.11
CA THR A 33 -9.55 -3.57 1.27
C THR A 33 -8.88 -3.78 -0.10
N SER A 34 -7.76 -3.09 -0.30
CA SER A 34 -6.84 -3.28 -1.41
C SER A 34 -5.51 -3.75 -0.84
N GLU A 35 -5.06 -4.92 -1.26
CA GLU A 35 -3.75 -5.42 -0.87
C GLU A 35 -2.63 -4.54 -1.43
N TYR A 36 -1.48 -4.56 -0.76
CA TYR A 36 -0.34 -3.80 -1.22
C TYR A 36 0.08 -4.27 -2.63
N PRO A 37 0.25 -3.33 -3.58
CA PRO A 37 0.81 -3.66 -4.87
C PRO A 37 2.24 -4.17 -4.73
N GLN A 38 2.67 -4.99 -5.69
CA GLN A 38 3.92 -5.76 -5.60
C GLN A 38 5.16 -4.89 -5.36
N ASP A 39 5.19 -3.68 -5.94
CA ASP A 39 6.27 -2.71 -5.78
C ASP A 39 6.43 -2.26 -4.32
N LEU A 40 5.32 -1.91 -3.66
CA LEU A 40 5.34 -1.50 -2.25
C LEU A 40 5.57 -2.69 -1.33
N LYS A 41 5.02 -3.86 -1.67
CA LYS A 41 5.25 -5.10 -0.89
C LYS A 41 6.74 -5.47 -0.88
N TYR A 42 7.38 -5.48 -2.04
CA TYR A 42 8.81 -5.78 -2.16
C TYR A 42 9.67 -4.82 -1.33
N ALA A 43 9.40 -3.53 -1.40
CA ALA A 43 10.12 -2.54 -0.62
C ALA A 43 9.97 -2.74 0.89
N LEU A 44 8.81 -3.19 1.39
CA LEU A 44 8.65 -3.58 2.79
C LEU A 44 9.53 -4.79 3.13
N GLU A 45 9.55 -5.83 2.29
CA GLU A 45 10.36 -7.03 2.50
C GLU A 45 11.86 -6.71 2.56
N VAL A 46 12.35 -5.79 1.72
CA VAL A 46 13.76 -5.33 1.75
C VAL A 46 14.07 -4.57 3.05
N LEU A 47 13.14 -3.73 3.53
CA LEU A 47 13.31 -3.00 4.80
C LEU A 47 13.28 -3.95 6.01
N GLU A 48 12.36 -4.89 6.03
CA GLU A 48 12.22 -5.88 7.13
C GLU A 48 13.41 -6.83 7.21
N SER A 49 13.99 -7.20 6.07
CA SER A 49 15.19 -8.05 6.03
C SER A 49 16.47 -7.32 6.42
N GLY A 50 16.46 -5.98 6.50
CA GLY A 50 17.65 -5.17 6.78
C GLY A 50 18.63 -5.09 5.60
N ASN A 51 18.18 -5.47 4.40
CA ASN A 51 18.98 -5.49 3.17
C ASN A 51 18.90 -4.17 2.37
N ALA A 52 18.44 -3.09 3.01
CA ALA A 52 18.23 -1.77 2.43
C ALA A 52 19.49 -0.90 2.37
#